data_AF-A0A970PBN6-F1
#
_entry.id   AF-A0A970PBN6-F1
#
_cell.length_a   1.000
_cell.length_b   1.000
_cell.length_c   1.000
_cell.angle_alpha   90.00
_cell.angle_beta   90.00
_cell.angle_gamma   90.00
#
_symmetry.space_group_name_H-M   'P 1'
#
loop_
_entity.id
_entity.type
_entity.pdbx_description
1 polymer ?
#
loop_
_entity_poly.entity_id
_entity_poly.type
_entity_poly.pdbx_seq_one_letter_code
_entity_poly.pdbx_strand_id
1 'polypeptide(L)'
;MSEEQPVTVDRVAFVLNPASGGGGGDNTFLAIARELRQHDVHVAAFETYKDGGAVPSVEEALRAGFEDIWVIGGDGTIQQTLEPIVGAEAVLGPIPGGTGNSLVRVIGHTVDDPVAEARWLMHQPATRIDIGDCNGHLFSVRLGIGFEAAAAEEVEDEKSGLGNLAYIVAGVETAGDFVPTQMRLSAGDESVYEGQAFAAMFTNMPLRALVNIPGLESGDPLSGVLHAIIVREQPKVRSIWRWLTSRPNLGSEDNVFVYSAPAYHVETSDGTPVHADGETLGEMREMDVVCRPRALRIRGLELRGM
;
A
#
# COMPACT_ATOMS: atom_id res chain seq x y z
N MET A 1 -24.10 -28.90 -11.54
CA MET A 1 -24.53 -27.50 -11.65
C MET A 1 -23.99 -26.82 -10.40
N SER A 2 -22.89 -26.09 -10.52
CA SER A 2 -22.40 -25.26 -9.42
C SER A 2 -23.43 -24.16 -9.19
N GLU A 3 -23.90 -23.96 -7.96
CA GLU A 3 -24.64 -22.76 -7.58
C GLU A 3 -23.76 -21.55 -7.93
N GLU A 4 -24.23 -20.69 -8.83
CA GLU A 4 -23.58 -19.39 -9.07
C GLU A 4 -23.65 -18.59 -7.77
N GLN A 5 -22.49 -18.07 -7.33
CA GLN A 5 -22.45 -17.21 -6.15
C GLN A 5 -23.29 -15.96 -6.39
N PRO A 6 -24.06 -15.48 -5.39
CA PRO A 6 -24.91 -14.30 -5.58
C PRO A 6 -24.06 -13.04 -5.81
N VAL A 7 -24.58 -12.10 -6.59
CA VAL A 7 -24.02 -10.75 -6.70
C VAL A 7 -24.30 -9.99 -5.41
N THR A 8 -23.32 -9.24 -4.91
CA THR A 8 -23.34 -8.55 -3.61
C THR A 8 -23.20 -7.02 -3.75
N VAL A 9 -23.38 -6.51 -4.97
CA VAL A 9 -23.30 -5.08 -5.30
C VAL A 9 -24.30 -4.73 -6.39
N ASP A 10 -25.07 -3.66 -6.17
CA ASP A 10 -26.08 -3.21 -7.14
C ASP A 10 -25.61 -2.02 -7.97
N ARG A 11 -24.75 -1.17 -7.39
CA ARG A 11 -24.27 0.08 -8.00
C ARG A 11 -22.79 0.29 -7.74
N VAL A 12 -21.99 0.48 -8.77
CA VAL A 12 -20.53 0.72 -8.67
C VAL A 12 -20.17 2.03 -9.36
N ALA A 13 -19.42 2.88 -8.67
CA ALA A 13 -18.72 4.01 -9.29
C ALA A 13 -17.28 3.62 -9.57
N PHE A 14 -16.85 3.77 -10.82
CA PHE A 14 -15.47 3.58 -11.23
C PHE A 14 -14.74 4.92 -11.18
N VAL A 15 -13.69 5.00 -10.38
CA VAL A 15 -12.72 6.10 -10.45
C VAL A 15 -11.55 5.62 -11.29
N LEU A 16 -11.32 6.24 -12.43
CA LEU A 16 -10.29 5.83 -13.37
C LEU A 16 -9.33 6.98 -13.66
N ASN A 17 -8.04 6.67 -13.68
CA ASN A 17 -7.01 7.57 -14.16
C ASN A 17 -6.65 7.19 -15.60
N PRO A 18 -7.08 7.97 -16.62
CA PRO A 18 -6.82 7.65 -18.02
C PRO A 18 -5.33 7.57 -18.36
N ALA A 19 -4.45 8.22 -17.58
CA ALA A 19 -3.01 8.19 -17.77
C ALA A 19 -2.31 6.98 -17.12
N SER A 20 -2.98 6.21 -16.26
CA SER A 20 -2.40 5.05 -15.60
C SER A 20 -2.14 3.88 -16.57
N GLY A 21 -1.09 3.10 -16.30
CA GLY A 21 -0.84 1.81 -16.96
C GLY A 21 -0.58 1.88 -18.47
N GLY A 22 -0.13 3.03 -19.00
CA GLY A 22 0.14 3.21 -20.43
C GLY A 22 -1.07 3.64 -21.27
N GLY A 23 -2.12 4.18 -20.64
CA GLY A 23 -3.27 4.78 -21.36
C GLY A 23 -4.40 3.80 -21.68
N GLY A 24 -4.45 2.63 -21.01
CA GLY A 24 -5.45 1.58 -21.26
C GLY A 24 -6.70 1.65 -20.36
N GLY A 25 -6.75 2.58 -19.40
CA GLY A 25 -7.79 2.64 -18.36
C GLY A 25 -9.22 2.62 -18.90
N ASP A 26 -9.50 3.39 -19.97
CA ASP A 26 -10.82 3.48 -20.58
C ASP A 26 -11.27 2.14 -21.18
N ASN A 27 -10.37 1.43 -21.88
CA ASN A 27 -10.67 0.14 -22.48
C ASN A 27 -10.93 -0.92 -21.39
N THR A 28 -10.14 -0.89 -20.32
CA THR A 28 -10.33 -1.74 -19.14
C THR A 28 -11.68 -1.47 -18.49
N PHE A 29 -12.02 -0.20 -18.24
CA PHE A 29 -13.33 0.19 -17.72
C PHE A 29 -14.46 -0.29 -18.64
N LEU A 30 -14.38 -0.06 -19.95
CA LEU A 30 -15.43 -0.48 -20.89
C LEU A 30 -15.63 -1.99 -20.91
N ALA A 31 -14.55 -2.78 -20.78
CA ALA A 31 -14.64 -4.23 -20.67
C ALA A 31 -15.32 -4.65 -19.36
N ILE A 32 -14.90 -4.09 -18.23
CA ILE A 32 -15.49 -4.35 -16.90
C ILE A 32 -16.96 -3.93 -16.86
N ALA A 33 -17.29 -2.75 -17.38
CA ALA A 33 -18.65 -2.22 -17.40
C ALA A 33 -19.59 -3.10 -18.23
N ARG A 34 -19.13 -3.65 -19.35
CA ARG A 34 -19.89 -4.63 -20.13
C ARG A 34 -20.11 -5.93 -19.36
N GLU A 35 -19.13 -6.35 -18.59
CA GLU A 35 -19.21 -7.55 -17.78
C GLU A 35 -20.23 -7.38 -16.65
N LEU A 36 -20.06 -6.38 -15.79
CA LEU A 36 -20.93 -6.15 -14.64
C LEU A 36 -22.39 -5.89 -15.02
N ARG A 37 -22.64 -5.23 -16.17
CA ARG A 37 -24.00 -5.01 -16.68
C ARG A 37 -24.72 -6.30 -17.10
N GLN A 38 -24.00 -7.38 -17.42
CA GLN A 38 -24.62 -8.69 -17.68
C GLN A 38 -25.20 -9.30 -16.39
N HIS A 39 -24.78 -8.79 -15.24
CA HIS A 39 -25.19 -9.19 -13.90
C HIS A 39 -26.07 -8.12 -13.22
N ASP A 40 -26.73 -7.26 -14.00
CA ASP A 40 -27.62 -6.19 -13.54
C ASP A 40 -26.99 -5.13 -12.61
N VAL A 41 -25.66 -5.04 -12.58
CA VAL A 41 -24.95 -4.02 -11.80
C VAL A 41 -24.94 -2.69 -12.55
N HIS A 42 -25.41 -1.63 -11.89
CA HIS A 42 -25.39 -0.28 -12.44
C HIS A 42 -24.02 0.37 -12.25
N VAL A 43 -23.36 0.71 -13.36
CA VAL A 43 -22.00 1.27 -13.36
C VAL A 43 -21.97 2.71 -13.86
N ALA A 44 -21.21 3.57 -13.19
CA ALA A 44 -20.86 4.92 -13.62
C ALA A 44 -19.34 5.13 -13.56
N ALA A 45 -18.81 6.05 -14.36
CA ALA A 45 -17.39 6.38 -14.42
C ALA A 45 -17.16 7.83 -14.03
N PHE A 46 -16.07 8.07 -13.29
CA PHE A 46 -15.59 9.36 -12.82
C PHE A 46 -14.08 9.41 -13.11
N GLU A 47 -13.68 10.23 -14.08
CA GLU A 47 -12.27 10.36 -14.46
C GLU A 47 -11.51 11.26 -13.47
N THR A 48 -10.25 10.94 -13.21
CA THR A 48 -9.37 11.77 -12.37
C THR A 48 -9.04 13.11 -13.04
N TYR A 49 -8.83 14.14 -12.23
CA TYR A 49 -8.44 15.45 -12.72
C TYR A 49 -6.92 15.58 -12.81
N LYS A 50 -6.44 16.23 -13.86
CA LYS A 50 -5.00 16.45 -14.06
C LYS A 50 -4.32 17.15 -12.87
N ASP A 51 -4.98 18.17 -12.32
CA ASP A 51 -4.42 19.01 -11.26
C ASP A 51 -5.01 18.68 -9.86
N GLY A 52 -5.98 17.76 -9.79
CA GLY A 52 -6.70 17.40 -8.55
C GLY A 52 -6.64 15.91 -8.18
N GLY A 53 -6.05 15.08 -9.04
CA GLY A 53 -5.97 13.63 -8.83
C GLY A 53 -7.33 12.97 -8.76
N ALA A 54 -7.44 11.93 -7.94
CA ALA A 54 -8.64 11.11 -7.79
C ALA A 54 -9.65 11.64 -6.76
N VAL A 55 -9.24 12.52 -5.84
CA VAL A 55 -10.10 13.00 -4.73
C VAL A 55 -11.41 13.61 -5.23
N PRO A 56 -11.43 14.57 -6.18
CA PRO A 56 -12.68 15.20 -6.61
C PRO A 56 -13.62 14.20 -7.29
N SER A 57 -13.07 13.21 -8.01
CA SER A 57 -13.82 12.15 -8.69
C SER A 57 -14.49 11.21 -7.69
N VAL A 58 -13.82 10.87 -6.59
CA VAL A 58 -14.42 10.11 -5.49
C VAL A 58 -15.53 10.92 -4.84
N GLU A 59 -15.30 12.19 -4.52
CA GLU A 59 -16.31 13.07 -3.92
C GLU A 59 -17.55 13.25 -4.81
N GLU A 60 -17.37 13.32 -6.13
CA GLU A 60 -18.47 13.34 -7.12
C GLU A 60 -19.27 12.04 -7.11
N ALA A 61 -18.60 10.89 -7.08
CA ALA A 61 -19.25 9.59 -6.99
C ALA A 61 -20.07 9.46 -5.69
N LEU A 62 -19.49 9.86 -4.56
CA LEU A 62 -20.15 9.86 -3.26
C LEU A 62 -21.38 10.78 -3.26
N ARG A 63 -21.26 12.00 -3.82
CA ARG A 63 -22.40 12.94 -3.97
C ARG A 63 -23.50 12.40 -4.89
N ALA A 64 -23.16 11.56 -5.86
CA ALA A 64 -24.11 10.84 -6.72
C ALA A 64 -24.74 9.60 -6.02
N GLY A 65 -24.42 9.37 -4.74
CA GLY A 65 -25.00 8.33 -3.91
C GLY A 65 -24.48 6.93 -4.23
N PHE A 66 -23.22 6.82 -4.67
CA PHE A 66 -22.52 5.54 -4.76
C PHE A 66 -21.80 5.25 -3.44
N GLU A 67 -21.91 4.01 -2.96
CA GLU A 67 -21.23 3.53 -1.75
C GLU A 67 -20.11 2.52 -2.06
N ASP A 68 -20.11 1.96 -3.27
CA ASP A 68 -19.06 1.11 -3.81
C ASP A 68 -18.24 1.88 -4.84
N ILE A 69 -17.01 2.22 -4.46
CA ILE A 69 -16.05 2.99 -5.25
C ILE A 69 -14.94 2.04 -5.72
N TRP A 70 -14.96 1.68 -6.99
CA TRP A 70 -13.97 0.79 -7.59
C TRP A 70 -12.92 1.62 -8.32
N VAL A 71 -11.65 1.44 -7.99
CA VAL A 71 -10.56 2.29 -8.47
C VAL A 71 -9.75 1.52 -9.49
N ILE A 72 -9.73 1.98 -10.74
CA ILE A 72 -8.87 1.45 -11.81
C ILE A 72 -7.64 2.35 -11.88
N GLY A 73 -6.53 1.88 -11.30
CA GLY A 73 -5.31 2.66 -11.24
C GLY A 73 -4.15 1.93 -10.58
N GLY A 74 -3.03 2.64 -10.45
CA GLY A 74 -1.88 2.17 -9.66
C GLY A 74 -1.94 2.62 -8.20
N ASP A 75 -0.85 2.36 -7.49
CA ASP A 75 -0.72 2.62 -6.04
C ASP A 75 -1.04 4.08 -5.69
N GLY A 76 -0.48 5.04 -6.42
CA GLY A 76 -0.76 6.46 -6.20
C GLY A 76 -2.22 6.87 -6.45
N THR A 77 -2.93 6.20 -7.38
CA THR A 77 -4.36 6.48 -7.59
C THR A 77 -5.21 5.93 -6.45
N ILE A 78 -4.87 4.73 -5.96
CA ILE A 78 -5.52 4.14 -4.78
C ILE A 78 -5.27 5.01 -3.55
N GLN A 79 -4.03 5.43 -3.32
CA GLN A 79 -3.62 6.27 -2.20
C GLN A 79 -4.46 7.56 -2.11
N GLN A 80 -4.61 8.28 -3.22
CA GLN A 80 -5.44 9.49 -3.31
C GLN A 80 -6.93 9.25 -2.99
N THR A 81 -7.42 8.01 -3.12
CA THR A 81 -8.82 7.68 -2.86
C THR A 81 -9.11 7.28 -1.41
N LEU A 82 -8.07 6.96 -0.62
CA LEU A 82 -8.24 6.39 0.72
C LEU A 82 -9.01 7.32 1.65
N GLU A 83 -8.56 8.57 1.80
CA GLU A 83 -9.18 9.54 2.71
C GLU A 83 -10.66 9.78 2.42
N PRO A 84 -11.08 10.15 1.18
CA PRO A 84 -12.50 10.37 0.91
C PRO A 84 -13.35 9.09 1.03
N ILE A 85 -12.81 7.92 0.68
CA ILE A 85 -13.53 6.64 0.84
C ILE A 85 -13.73 6.31 2.33
N VAL A 86 -12.67 6.38 3.13
CA VAL A 86 -12.72 6.10 4.57
C VAL A 86 -13.61 7.10 5.29
N GLY A 87 -13.48 8.39 4.97
CA GLY A 87 -14.30 9.46 5.56
C GLY A 87 -15.81 9.31 5.28
N ALA A 88 -16.18 8.74 4.14
CA ALA A 88 -17.56 8.47 3.76
C ALA A 88 -18.07 7.07 4.16
N GLU A 89 -17.24 6.25 4.82
CA GLU A 89 -17.50 4.83 5.07
C GLU A 89 -17.89 4.02 3.81
N ALA A 90 -17.39 4.46 2.65
CA ALA A 90 -17.59 3.77 1.38
C ALA A 90 -16.70 2.52 1.27
N VAL A 91 -17.03 1.67 0.30
CA VAL A 91 -16.33 0.42 0.02
C VAL A 91 -15.36 0.63 -1.15
N LEU A 92 -14.08 0.32 -0.92
CA LEU A 92 -13.06 0.27 -1.96
C LEU A 92 -13.09 -1.07 -2.70
N GLY A 93 -13.18 -1.03 -4.03
CA GLY A 93 -12.87 -2.16 -4.92
C GLY A 93 -11.59 -1.88 -5.72
N PRO A 94 -10.41 -2.37 -5.31
CA PRO A 94 -9.18 -2.06 -6.02
C PRO A 94 -9.09 -2.90 -7.30
N ILE A 95 -9.03 -2.24 -8.46
CA ILE A 95 -8.85 -2.89 -9.77
C ILE A 95 -7.45 -2.57 -10.30
N PRO A 96 -6.64 -3.58 -10.66
CA PRO A 96 -5.28 -3.35 -11.15
C PRO A 96 -5.30 -2.52 -12.43
N GLY A 97 -4.67 -1.34 -12.40
CA GLY A 97 -4.54 -0.43 -13.53
C GLY A 97 -3.18 0.26 -13.64
N GLY A 98 -2.25 -0.01 -12.72
CA GLY A 98 -0.89 0.50 -12.73
C GLY A 98 0.16 -0.60 -12.80
N THR A 99 1.43 -0.24 -12.60
CA THR A 99 2.55 -1.20 -12.63
C THR A 99 2.71 -1.96 -11.30
N GLY A 100 2.52 -1.27 -10.16
CA GLY A 100 2.67 -1.83 -8.81
C GLY A 100 1.49 -2.71 -8.41
N ASN A 101 0.33 -2.06 -8.24
CA ASN A 101 -0.91 -2.67 -7.72
C ASN A 101 -0.66 -3.38 -6.39
N SER A 102 0.10 -2.72 -5.51
CA SER A 102 0.60 -3.26 -4.25
C SER A 102 -0.55 -3.73 -3.35
N LEU A 103 -1.60 -2.92 -3.21
CA LEU A 103 -2.79 -3.29 -2.42
C LEU A 103 -3.46 -4.55 -2.97
N VAL A 104 -3.70 -4.63 -4.29
CA VAL A 104 -4.30 -5.80 -4.96
C VAL A 104 -3.49 -7.08 -4.69
N ARG A 105 -2.16 -6.99 -4.73
CA ARG A 105 -1.28 -8.14 -4.49
C ARG A 105 -1.29 -8.59 -3.03
N VAL A 106 -1.23 -7.65 -2.08
CA VAL A 106 -1.15 -8.01 -0.65
C VAL A 106 -2.47 -8.50 -0.08
N ILE A 107 -3.60 -8.20 -0.72
CA ILE A 107 -4.90 -8.78 -0.36
C ILE A 107 -5.18 -10.13 -1.05
N GLY A 108 -4.21 -10.66 -1.82
CA GLY A 108 -4.22 -12.03 -2.32
C GLY A 108 -4.50 -12.19 -3.82
N HIS A 109 -4.66 -11.10 -4.58
CA HIS A 109 -5.10 -11.20 -5.97
C HIS A 109 -3.96 -11.11 -6.98
N THR A 110 -4.22 -11.63 -8.18
CA THR A 110 -3.35 -11.44 -9.34
C THR A 110 -3.71 -10.14 -10.05
N VAL A 111 -2.78 -9.61 -10.86
CA VAL A 111 -2.93 -8.28 -11.48
C VAL A 111 -3.06 -8.34 -13.01
N ASP A 112 -3.10 -9.55 -13.56
CA ASP A 112 -2.95 -9.78 -15.01
C ASP A 112 -4.30 -9.69 -15.76
N ASP A 113 -5.43 -9.80 -15.06
CA ASP A 113 -6.77 -9.75 -15.66
C ASP A 113 -7.73 -8.87 -14.81
N PRO A 114 -7.79 -7.56 -15.07
CA PRO A 114 -8.69 -6.64 -14.37
C PRO A 114 -10.18 -6.96 -14.56
N VAL A 115 -10.56 -7.65 -15.65
CA VAL A 115 -11.96 -8.01 -15.92
C VAL A 115 -12.37 -9.19 -15.08
N ALA A 116 -11.52 -10.22 -14.99
CA ALA A 116 -11.73 -11.35 -14.09
C ALA A 116 -11.78 -10.89 -12.62
N GLU A 117 -10.90 -9.97 -12.24
CA GLU A 117 -10.87 -9.35 -10.91
C GLU A 117 -12.22 -8.68 -10.60
N ALA A 118 -12.68 -7.77 -11.45
CA ALA A 118 -13.97 -7.10 -11.28
C ALA A 118 -15.16 -8.07 -11.21
N ARG A 119 -15.17 -9.10 -12.07
CA ARG A 119 -16.18 -10.17 -12.04
C ARG A 119 -16.17 -10.91 -10.71
N TRP A 120 -15.00 -11.17 -10.15
CA TRP A 120 -14.92 -11.87 -8.88
C TRP A 120 -15.35 -10.96 -7.71
N LEU A 121 -14.91 -9.70 -7.69
CA LEU A 121 -15.23 -8.72 -6.63
C LEU A 121 -16.73 -8.48 -6.46
N MET A 122 -17.54 -8.51 -7.53
CA MET A 122 -18.99 -8.31 -7.41
C MET A 122 -19.69 -9.40 -6.58
N HIS A 123 -19.06 -10.57 -6.42
CA HIS A 123 -19.58 -11.66 -5.58
C HIS A 123 -19.02 -11.64 -4.15
N GLN A 124 -18.01 -10.81 -3.87
CA GLN A 124 -17.35 -10.81 -2.57
C GLN A 124 -17.96 -9.79 -1.60
N PRO A 125 -18.13 -10.16 -0.31
CA PRO A 125 -18.58 -9.21 0.69
C PRO A 125 -17.53 -8.12 0.93
N ALA A 126 -18.00 -6.94 1.32
CA ALA A 126 -17.13 -5.90 1.86
C ALA A 126 -16.66 -6.29 3.28
N THR A 127 -15.35 -6.24 3.50
CA THR A 127 -14.71 -6.53 4.79
C THR A 127 -14.06 -5.27 5.33
N ARG A 128 -14.16 -5.05 6.65
CA ARG A 128 -13.43 -3.95 7.30
C ARG A 128 -12.02 -4.41 7.64
N ILE A 129 -11.03 -3.67 7.15
CA ILE A 129 -9.61 -3.86 7.45
C ILE A 129 -9.03 -2.66 8.17
N ASP A 130 -7.94 -2.91 8.87
CA ASP A 130 -7.14 -1.88 9.51
C ASP A 130 -6.25 -1.22 8.45
N ILE A 131 -6.04 0.09 8.60
CA ILE A 131 -5.11 0.88 7.78
C ILE A 131 -4.19 1.67 8.69
N GLY A 132 -3.06 2.09 8.16
CA GLY A 132 -2.17 3.00 8.88
C GLY A 132 -2.54 4.47 8.69
N ASP A 133 -2.10 5.28 9.63
CA ASP A 133 -2.25 6.73 9.67
C ASP A 133 -0.93 7.31 10.18
N CYS A 134 -0.33 8.24 9.43
CA CYS A 134 0.85 8.99 9.84
C CYS A 134 0.50 10.48 9.84
N ASN A 135 0.39 11.10 11.01
CA ASN A 135 0.05 12.51 11.15
C ASN A 135 -1.22 12.94 10.36
N GLY A 136 -2.19 12.05 10.18
CA GLY A 136 -3.42 12.27 9.40
C GLY A 136 -3.38 11.73 7.97
N HIS A 137 -2.21 11.33 7.46
CA HIS A 137 -2.07 10.72 6.13
C HIS A 137 -2.27 9.22 6.21
N LEU A 138 -3.33 8.72 5.57
CA LEU A 138 -3.65 7.30 5.56
C LEU A 138 -2.71 6.51 4.64
N PHE A 139 -2.42 5.26 4.99
CA PHE A 139 -1.75 4.30 4.11
C PHE A 139 -2.39 2.92 4.22
N SER A 140 -2.57 2.27 3.08
CA SER A 140 -3.20 0.96 2.95
C SER A 140 -2.20 -0.20 2.92
N VAL A 141 -0.97 0.03 2.46
CA VAL A 141 0.06 -1.02 2.37
C VAL A 141 1.16 -0.77 3.38
N ARG A 142 1.79 0.41 3.36
CA ARG A 142 2.99 0.69 4.16
C ARG A 142 3.34 2.18 4.24
N LEU A 143 3.93 2.56 5.37
CA LEU A 143 4.70 3.78 5.55
C LEU A 143 6.19 3.46 5.50
N GLY A 144 6.97 4.32 4.84
CA GLY A 144 8.42 4.24 4.78
C GLY A 144 9.09 5.49 5.35
N ILE A 145 10.19 5.31 6.07
CA ILE A 145 11.02 6.38 6.62
C ILE A 145 12.48 6.10 6.29
N GLY A 146 13.22 7.12 5.84
CA GLY A 146 14.66 7.05 5.60
C GLY A 146 15.01 6.60 4.19
N PHE A 147 15.97 5.68 4.04
CA PHE A 147 16.50 5.29 2.72
C PHE A 147 15.41 4.81 1.77
N GLU A 148 14.37 4.20 2.35
CA GLU A 148 13.23 3.71 1.60
C GLU A 148 12.50 4.84 0.86
N ALA A 149 12.34 5.98 1.52
CA ALA A 149 11.75 7.18 0.95
C ALA A 149 12.71 7.94 0.04
N ALA A 150 13.99 8.03 0.39
CA ALA A 150 15.00 8.63 -0.49
C ALA A 150 15.14 7.87 -1.82
N ALA A 151 15.09 6.53 -1.79
CA ALA A 151 15.13 5.70 -3.00
C ALA A 151 13.85 5.81 -3.84
N ALA A 152 12.71 6.18 -3.25
CA ALA A 152 11.49 6.45 -4.00
C ALA A 152 11.54 7.80 -4.73
N GLU A 153 12.24 8.80 -4.17
CA GLU A 153 12.42 10.13 -4.79
C GLU A 153 13.40 10.13 -5.98
N GLU A 154 14.43 9.28 -5.97
CA GLU A 154 15.45 9.23 -7.04
C GLU A 154 14.97 8.50 -8.32
N VAL A 155 13.91 7.71 -8.25
CA VAL A 155 13.40 6.91 -9.38
C VAL A 155 12.23 7.65 -10.03
N GLU A 156 12.52 8.71 -10.78
CA GLU A 156 11.54 9.41 -11.65
C GLU A 156 11.23 8.65 -12.97
N ASP A 157 11.86 7.49 -13.23
CA ASP A 157 11.74 6.80 -14.53
C ASP A 157 11.01 5.44 -14.47
N GLU A 158 9.95 5.39 -15.26
CA GLU A 158 9.13 4.28 -15.76
C GLU A 158 9.63 2.82 -15.55
N LYS A 159 8.69 1.96 -15.12
CA LYS A 159 8.61 0.47 -15.30
C LYS A 159 9.01 -0.47 -14.17
N SER A 160 8.87 -0.14 -12.89
CA SER A 160 8.86 -1.21 -11.90
C SER A 160 7.95 -0.96 -10.70
N GLY A 161 6.70 -1.35 -10.88
CA GLY A 161 5.87 -1.79 -9.77
C GLY A 161 6.64 -2.81 -8.94
N LEU A 162 6.87 -2.50 -7.67
CA LEU A 162 7.58 -3.34 -6.70
C LEU A 162 9.07 -3.65 -7.00
N GLY A 163 9.69 -2.97 -7.97
CA GLY A 163 11.15 -3.03 -8.16
C GLY A 163 11.93 -2.45 -6.99
N ASN A 164 11.32 -1.55 -6.21
CA ASN A 164 11.99 -0.81 -5.15
C ASN A 164 12.35 -1.66 -3.92
N LEU A 165 11.64 -2.71 -3.53
CA LEU A 165 12.03 -3.52 -2.34
C LEU A 165 13.31 -4.33 -2.58
N ALA A 166 13.47 -4.89 -3.78
CA ALA A 166 14.72 -5.51 -4.21
C ALA A 166 15.82 -4.45 -4.41
N TYR A 167 15.47 -3.22 -4.82
CA TYR A 167 16.37 -2.07 -4.90
C TYR A 167 16.72 -1.45 -3.55
N ILE A 168 15.93 -1.61 -2.50
CA ILE A 168 16.30 -1.20 -1.13
C ILE A 168 17.33 -2.17 -0.57
N VAL A 169 17.21 -3.45 -0.94
CA VAL A 169 18.17 -4.52 -0.60
C VAL A 169 19.43 -4.47 -1.48
N ALA A 170 19.32 -4.10 -2.77
CA ALA A 170 20.44 -3.99 -3.71
C ALA A 170 21.07 -2.58 -3.74
N GLY A 171 20.29 -1.55 -3.45
CA GLY A 171 20.66 -0.14 -3.45
C GLY A 171 21.52 0.24 -2.24
N VAL A 172 21.84 -0.69 -1.35
CA VAL A 172 22.95 -0.52 -0.41
C VAL A 172 24.28 -0.26 -1.15
N GLU A 173 24.41 -0.66 -2.43
CA GLU A 173 25.55 -0.33 -3.29
C GLU A 173 25.43 1.03 -4.01
N THR A 174 24.21 1.53 -4.24
CA THR A 174 23.94 2.82 -4.90
C THR A 174 23.74 3.97 -3.92
N ALA A 175 23.44 3.67 -2.65
CA ALA A 175 23.30 4.57 -1.51
C ALA A 175 24.63 5.14 -1.01
N GLY A 176 25.49 5.58 -1.93
CA GLY A 176 26.80 6.14 -1.59
C GLY A 176 26.71 7.25 -0.54
N ASP A 177 25.63 8.04 -0.60
CA ASP A 177 25.44 9.29 0.14
C ASP A 177 24.27 9.29 1.13
N PHE A 178 23.46 8.21 1.23
CA PHE A 178 22.36 8.19 2.21
C PHE A 178 22.91 8.03 3.62
N VAL A 179 22.63 9.02 4.47
CA VAL A 179 23.07 9.06 5.86
C VAL A 179 21.98 8.43 6.74
N PRO A 180 22.28 7.36 7.49
CA PRO A 180 21.37 6.84 8.49
C PRO A 180 20.92 7.94 9.46
N THR A 181 19.67 7.88 9.90
CA THR A 181 19.12 8.86 10.82
C THR A 181 19.18 8.31 12.24
N GLN A 182 19.49 9.17 13.23
CA GLN A 182 19.29 8.80 14.62
C GLN A 182 17.78 8.78 14.88
N MET A 183 17.24 7.59 15.13
CA MET A 183 15.82 7.35 15.34
C MET A 183 15.56 6.92 16.78
N ARG A 184 14.49 7.45 17.36
CA ARG A 184 13.85 6.92 18.56
C ARG A 184 12.42 6.53 18.21
N LEU A 185 12.05 5.31 18.57
CA LEU A 185 10.71 4.75 18.38
C LEU A 185 10.14 4.38 19.74
N SER A 186 8.97 4.91 20.04
CA SER A 186 8.24 4.61 21.28
C SER A 186 6.89 3.97 20.96
N ALA A 187 6.47 3.00 21.77
CA ALA A 187 5.13 2.42 21.75
C ALA A 187 4.48 2.67 23.12
N GLY A 188 3.59 3.66 23.19
CA GLY A 188 3.16 4.20 24.49
C GLY A 188 4.33 4.85 25.24
N ASP A 189 4.47 4.55 26.53
CA ASP A 189 5.55 5.08 27.38
C ASP A 189 6.88 4.33 27.24
N GLU A 190 6.94 3.27 26.42
CA GLU A 190 8.12 2.43 26.25
C GLU A 190 8.89 2.80 24.97
N SER A 191 10.17 3.14 25.11
CA SER A 191 11.10 3.27 23.99
C SER A 191 11.51 1.87 23.51
N VAL A 192 10.96 1.44 22.36
CA VAL A 192 11.19 0.11 21.79
C VAL A 192 12.44 0.06 20.92
N TYR A 193 12.88 1.19 20.37
CA TYR A 193 14.13 1.31 19.60
C TYR A 193 14.77 2.68 19.79
N GLU A 194 16.08 2.71 19.95
CA GLU A 194 16.88 3.94 19.95
C GLU A 194 18.24 3.65 19.28
N GLY A 195 18.54 4.35 18.19
CA GLY A 195 19.78 4.13 17.44
C GLY A 195 19.76 4.65 16.02
N GLN A 196 20.83 4.35 15.29
CA GLN A 196 20.95 4.68 13.87
C GLN A 196 20.08 3.74 13.02
N ALA A 197 19.09 4.28 12.35
CA ALA A 197 18.23 3.57 11.42
C ALA A 197 18.56 3.98 9.98
N PHE A 198 18.81 2.99 9.14
CA PHE A 198 18.95 3.19 7.69
C PHE A 198 17.57 3.33 7.04
N ALA A 199 16.62 2.52 7.47
CA ALA A 199 15.21 2.62 7.07
C ALA A 199 14.30 2.12 8.19
N ALA A 200 13.08 2.64 8.24
CA ALA A 200 11.97 2.07 8.99
C ALA A 200 10.74 1.90 8.10
N MET A 201 9.99 0.82 8.32
CA MET A 201 8.74 0.54 7.61
C MET A 201 7.65 0.17 8.60
N PHE A 202 6.43 0.64 8.36
CA PHE A 202 5.25 0.31 9.17
C PHE A 202 4.18 -0.31 8.28
N THR A 203 3.67 -1.48 8.66
CA THR A 203 2.68 -2.22 7.87
C THR A 203 1.95 -3.25 8.73
N ASN A 204 0.69 -3.52 8.42
CA ASN A 204 -0.08 -4.67 8.91
C ASN A 204 -0.33 -5.70 7.79
N MET A 205 0.11 -5.44 6.56
CA MET A 205 -0.18 -6.28 5.41
C MET A 205 0.77 -7.49 5.35
N PRO A 206 0.30 -8.64 4.81
CA PRO A 206 1.12 -9.85 4.66
C PRO A 206 2.12 -9.68 3.51
N LEU A 207 3.19 -8.90 3.74
CA LEU A 207 4.21 -8.59 2.72
C LEU A 207 5.04 -9.78 2.26
N ARG A 208 4.85 -10.98 2.84
CA ARG A 208 5.62 -12.19 2.49
C ARG A 208 5.49 -12.61 1.02
N ALA A 209 4.38 -12.29 0.35
CA ALA A 209 4.27 -12.48 -1.09
C ALA A 209 5.27 -11.63 -1.90
N LEU A 210 5.82 -10.57 -1.29
CA LEU A 210 6.67 -9.57 -1.94
C LEU A 210 8.12 -9.65 -1.45
N VAL A 211 8.33 -9.79 -0.14
CA VAL A 211 9.66 -9.80 0.47
C VAL A 211 9.68 -10.64 1.76
N ASN A 212 10.78 -11.35 1.99
CA ASN A 212 10.98 -12.05 3.26
C ASN A 212 11.61 -11.11 4.31
N ILE A 213 10.93 -10.95 5.44
CA ILE A 213 11.35 -10.10 6.57
C ILE A 213 11.64 -11.01 7.77
N PRO A 214 12.90 -11.09 8.23
CA PRO A 214 13.24 -11.85 9.44
C PRO A 214 12.44 -11.35 10.66
N GLY A 215 11.93 -12.28 11.47
CA GLY A 215 11.14 -11.96 12.66
C GLY A 215 9.67 -11.60 12.40
N LEU A 216 9.21 -11.55 11.14
CA LEU A 216 7.80 -11.36 10.79
C LEU A 216 7.21 -12.66 10.23
N GLU A 217 6.33 -13.31 11.00
CA GLU A 217 5.66 -14.55 10.59
C GLU A 217 4.63 -14.32 9.49
N SER A 218 3.80 -13.27 9.61
CA SER A 218 2.94 -12.71 8.56
C SER A 218 2.31 -11.44 9.11
N GLY A 219 2.02 -10.47 8.24
CA GLY A 219 1.08 -9.41 8.57
C GLY A 219 -0.36 -9.95 8.62
N ASP A 220 -1.20 -9.29 9.40
CA ASP A 220 -2.64 -9.50 9.44
C ASP A 220 -3.35 -8.13 9.44
N PRO A 221 -4.08 -7.78 8.37
CA PRO A 221 -4.77 -6.50 8.26
C PRO A 221 -6.01 -6.39 9.15
N LEU A 222 -6.26 -7.37 10.03
CA LEU A 222 -7.34 -7.37 11.03
C LEU A 222 -6.81 -7.39 12.49
N SER A 223 -5.49 -7.31 12.67
CA SER A 223 -4.81 -7.52 13.95
C SER A 223 -4.93 -6.36 14.95
N GLY A 224 -5.32 -5.17 14.49
CA GLY A 224 -5.36 -3.94 15.27
C GLY A 224 -3.97 -3.35 15.59
N VAL A 225 -2.91 -3.87 14.97
CA VAL A 225 -1.52 -3.41 15.19
C VAL A 225 -0.82 -3.14 13.86
N LEU A 226 0.22 -2.32 13.91
CA LEU A 226 1.21 -2.20 12.84
C LEU A 226 2.50 -2.89 13.29
N HIS A 227 3.20 -3.50 12.33
CA HIS A 227 4.56 -3.97 12.51
C HIS A 227 5.54 -2.87 12.11
N ALA A 228 6.32 -2.38 13.06
CA ALA A 228 7.46 -1.51 12.83
C ALA A 228 8.71 -2.36 12.54
N ILE A 229 9.24 -2.24 11.32
CA ILE A 229 10.40 -2.99 10.83
C ILE A 229 11.54 -2.00 10.66
N ILE A 230 12.55 -2.11 11.52
CA ILE A 230 13.69 -1.20 11.57
C ILE A 230 14.91 -1.87 10.99
N VAL A 231 15.47 -1.28 9.95
CA VAL A 231 16.72 -1.72 9.33
C VAL A 231 17.84 -0.84 9.87
N ARG A 232 18.72 -1.43 10.68
CA ARG A 232 19.92 -0.75 11.18
C ARG A 232 21.02 -0.75 10.12
N GLU A 233 21.80 0.34 10.06
CA GLU A 233 22.98 0.43 9.21
C GLU A 233 23.96 -0.74 9.47
N GLN A 234 24.58 -1.22 8.39
CA GLN A 234 25.66 -2.21 8.44
C GLN A 234 26.87 -1.72 7.63
N PRO A 235 28.10 -2.12 8.02
CA PRO A 235 29.29 -1.89 7.20
C PRO A 235 29.14 -2.52 5.81
N LYS A 236 29.46 -1.74 4.75
CA LYS A 236 29.27 -2.09 3.32
C LYS A 236 29.73 -3.50 2.91
N VAL A 237 30.79 -4.03 3.54
CA VAL A 237 31.36 -5.36 3.24
C VAL A 237 30.42 -6.54 3.55
N ARG A 238 29.52 -6.38 4.54
CA ARG A 238 28.61 -7.45 4.97
C ARG A 238 27.37 -7.53 4.06
N SER A 239 26.99 -6.42 3.44
CA SER A 239 25.86 -6.31 2.49
C SER A 239 26.16 -7.02 1.16
N ILE A 240 27.38 -6.86 0.63
CA ILE A 240 27.87 -7.49 -0.61
C ILE A 240 27.85 -9.03 -0.51
N TRP A 241 28.30 -9.56 0.63
CA TRP A 241 28.33 -11.02 0.87
C TRP A 241 26.93 -11.65 0.97
N ARG A 242 25.93 -10.87 1.40
CA ARG A 242 24.54 -11.32 1.55
C ARG A 242 23.78 -11.29 0.22
N TRP A 243 24.02 -10.27 -0.60
CA TRP A 243 23.49 -10.18 -1.97
C TRP A 243 23.94 -11.36 -2.84
N LEU A 244 25.20 -11.80 -2.70
CA LEU A 244 25.75 -12.94 -3.46
C LEU A 244 25.15 -14.31 -3.09
N THR A 245 24.43 -14.44 -1.96
CA THR A 245 24.17 -15.75 -1.35
C THR A 245 22.71 -16.08 -1.04
N SER A 246 21.72 -15.20 -1.28
CA SER A 246 20.33 -15.42 -0.82
C SER A 246 19.23 -14.92 -1.77
N ARG A 247 18.02 -15.51 -1.63
CA ARG A 247 16.72 -14.98 -2.11
C ARG A 247 16.52 -13.52 -1.65
N PRO A 248 15.58 -12.73 -2.24
CA PRO A 248 15.32 -11.35 -1.82
C PRO A 248 14.88 -11.30 -0.34
N ASN A 249 15.84 -11.07 0.55
CA ASN A 249 15.70 -10.97 1.99
C ASN A 249 16.00 -9.53 2.40
N LEU A 250 15.09 -8.89 3.14
CA LEU A 250 15.29 -7.51 3.64
C LEU A 250 16.50 -7.42 4.60
N GLY A 251 16.88 -8.54 5.22
CA GLY A 251 17.80 -8.54 6.36
C GLY A 251 18.35 -9.89 6.79
N SER A 252 19.05 -9.83 7.92
CA SER A 252 19.26 -10.92 8.88
C SER A 252 18.71 -10.47 10.25
N GLU A 253 18.48 -11.40 11.17
CA GLU A 253 18.00 -11.10 12.53
C GLU A 253 18.93 -10.14 13.30
N ASP A 254 20.20 -10.06 12.92
CA ASP A 254 21.20 -9.16 13.54
C ASP A 254 20.99 -7.67 13.22
N ASN A 255 20.20 -7.34 12.17
CA ASN A 255 20.12 -5.98 11.65
C ASN A 255 18.71 -5.53 11.27
N VAL A 256 17.72 -6.42 11.40
CA VAL A 256 16.31 -6.11 11.22
C VAL A 256 15.59 -6.39 12.52
N PHE A 257 14.98 -5.35 13.06
CA PHE A 257 14.22 -5.39 14.29
C PHE A 257 12.74 -5.25 13.95
N VAL A 258 11.89 -6.09 14.53
CA VAL A 258 10.45 -6.05 14.31
C VAL A 258 9.76 -5.85 15.65
N TYR A 259 8.94 -4.81 15.73
CA TYR A 259 8.10 -4.49 16.86
C TYR A 259 6.64 -4.46 16.40
N SER A 260 5.70 -4.76 17.29
CA SER A 260 4.25 -4.73 16.97
C SER A 260 3.49 -3.95 18.03
N ALA A 261 2.74 -2.93 17.61
CA ALA A 261 1.96 -2.06 18.50
C ALA A 261 0.83 -1.38 17.71
N PRO A 262 -0.25 -0.94 18.38
CA PRO A 262 -1.33 -0.18 17.74
C PRO A 262 -0.93 1.25 17.40
N ALA A 263 0.11 1.80 18.03
CA ALA A 263 0.58 3.15 17.80
C ALA A 263 2.06 3.27 18.13
N TYR A 264 2.72 4.17 17.42
CA TYR A 264 4.12 4.53 17.61
C TYR A 264 4.29 6.04 17.57
N HIS A 265 5.23 6.52 18.37
CA HIS A 265 5.79 7.85 18.24
C HIS A 265 7.23 7.71 17.71
N VAL A 266 7.52 8.39 16.60
CA VAL A 266 8.82 8.33 15.92
C VAL A 266 9.47 9.70 15.97
N GLU A 267 10.69 9.77 16.51
CA GLU A 267 11.54 10.96 16.48
C GLU A 267 12.80 10.68 15.64
N THR A 268 13.20 11.62 14.80
CA THR A 268 14.45 11.58 14.01
C THR A 268 15.28 12.85 14.22
N SER A 269 16.62 12.72 14.19
CA SER A 269 17.52 13.85 14.50
C SER A 269 17.50 14.96 13.46
N ASP A 270 17.44 14.57 12.18
CA ASP A 270 17.40 15.45 11.03
C ASP A 270 16.17 15.06 10.21
N GLY A 271 15.45 16.05 9.67
CA GLY A 271 14.22 15.80 8.90
C GLY A 271 14.46 14.65 7.93
N THR A 272 13.70 13.58 8.07
CA THR A 272 13.95 12.33 7.37
C THR A 272 12.85 12.15 6.33
N PRO A 273 13.17 11.80 5.07
CA PRO A 273 12.16 11.54 4.05
C PRO A 273 11.16 10.47 4.52
N VAL A 274 9.89 10.73 4.26
CA VAL A 274 8.75 9.85 4.57
C VAL A 274 7.90 9.67 3.34
N HIS A 275 7.41 8.45 3.11
CA HIS A 275 6.33 8.20 2.14
C HIS A 275 5.27 7.27 2.71
N ALA A 276 4.10 7.30 2.08
CA ALA A 276 2.97 6.41 2.31
C ALA A 276 2.53 5.82 0.97
N ASP A 277 2.52 4.48 0.83
CA ASP A 277 2.07 3.78 -0.39
C ASP A 277 2.68 4.29 -1.72
N GLY A 278 3.90 4.84 -1.67
CA GLY A 278 4.60 5.41 -2.83
C GLY A 278 4.36 6.90 -3.07
N GLU A 279 3.62 7.60 -2.20
CA GLU A 279 3.48 9.05 -2.20
C GLU A 279 4.40 9.69 -1.15
N THR A 280 5.23 10.65 -1.57
CA THR A 280 6.13 11.40 -0.69
C THR A 280 5.35 12.34 0.22
N LEU A 281 5.51 12.16 1.54
CA LEU A 281 4.96 13.04 2.57
C LEU A 281 5.96 14.14 3.00
N GLY A 282 7.15 14.12 2.41
CA GLY A 282 8.24 15.07 2.68
C GLY A 282 9.13 14.64 3.84
N GLU A 283 9.93 15.58 4.35
CA GLU A 283 10.81 15.33 5.48
C GLU A 283 10.12 15.59 6.82
N MET A 284 10.19 14.63 7.74
CA MET A 284 9.60 14.75 9.08
C MET A 284 10.63 14.46 10.17
N ARG A 285 10.48 15.14 11.30
CA ARG A 285 11.26 14.91 12.53
C ARG A 285 10.49 14.18 13.61
N GLU A 286 9.18 14.29 13.57
CA GLU A 286 8.26 13.76 14.57
C GLU A 286 7.03 13.21 13.84
N MET A 287 6.70 11.95 14.10
CA MET A 287 5.58 11.27 13.45
C MET A 287 4.80 10.44 14.48
N ASP A 288 3.49 10.65 14.51
CA ASP A 288 2.56 9.75 15.16
C ASP A 288 2.04 8.75 14.13
N VAL A 289 2.47 7.49 14.25
CA VAL A 289 2.11 6.39 13.35
C VAL A 289 1.13 5.47 14.06
N VAL A 290 -0.12 5.42 13.59
CA VAL A 290 -1.22 4.78 14.30
C VAL A 290 -1.94 3.78 13.39
N CYS A 291 -2.28 2.62 13.94
CA CYS A 291 -3.22 1.69 13.33
C CYS A 291 -4.64 2.21 13.53
N ARG A 292 -5.40 2.39 12.44
CA ARG A 292 -6.83 2.73 12.45
C ARG A 292 -7.64 1.45 12.27
N PRO A 293 -8.15 0.84 13.36
CA PRO A 293 -8.75 -0.48 13.26
C PRO A 293 -10.05 -0.43 12.48
N ARG A 294 -10.26 -1.35 11.54
CA ARG A 294 -11.49 -1.54 10.78
C ARG A 294 -11.99 -0.29 10.05
N ALA A 295 -11.07 0.61 9.70
CA ALA A 295 -11.39 1.91 9.13
C ALA A 295 -11.71 1.85 7.63
N LEU A 296 -11.05 0.97 6.86
CA LEU A 296 -11.32 0.80 5.44
C LEU A 296 -12.25 -0.37 5.20
N ARG A 297 -13.32 -0.16 4.42
CA ARG A 297 -14.12 -1.26 3.88
C ARG A 297 -13.58 -1.61 2.49
N ILE A 298 -13.22 -2.87 2.28
CA ILE A 298 -12.64 -3.34 1.02
C ILE A 298 -13.38 -4.57 0.50
N ARG A 299 -13.55 -4.69 -0.81
CA ARG A 299 -14.01 -5.94 -1.43
C ARG A 299 -12.86 -6.90 -1.63
N GLY A 300 -13.14 -8.19 -1.46
CA GLY A 300 -12.19 -9.23 -1.87
C GLY A 300 -10.96 -9.32 -0.98
N LEU A 301 -11.13 -9.40 0.34
CA LEU A 301 -9.99 -9.73 1.19
C LEU A 301 -9.73 -11.24 1.13
N GLU A 302 -8.67 -11.68 0.46
CA GLU A 302 -8.28 -13.09 0.36
C GLU A 302 -6.88 -13.37 0.95
N LEU A 303 -6.81 -13.51 2.28
CA LEU A 303 -5.55 -13.81 2.97
C LEU A 303 -5.19 -15.31 2.99
N ARG A 304 -6.04 -16.18 2.41
CA ARG A 304 -5.88 -17.64 2.51
C ARG A 304 -4.96 -18.16 1.41
N GLY A 305 -3.76 -18.59 1.79
CA GLY A 305 -2.84 -19.33 0.90
C GLY A 305 -1.54 -18.60 0.54
N MET A 306 -1.22 -17.50 1.21
CA MET A 306 0.07 -16.81 1.14
C MET A 306 1.08 -17.34 2.16
#